data_AF-A0AB33WMM3-F1
#
_entry.id   AF-A0AB33WMM3-F1
#
_cell.length_a   1.000
_cell.length_b   1.000
_cell.length_c   1.000
_cell.angle_alpha   90.00
_cell.angle_beta   90.00
_cell.angle_gamma   90.00
#
_symmetry.space_group_name_H-M   'P 1'
#
loop_
_entity.id
_entity.type
_entity.pdbx_description
1 polymer ?
#
loop_
_entity_poly.entity_id
_entity_poly.type
_entity_poly.pdbx_seq_one_letter_code
_entity_poly.pdbx_strand_id
1 'polypeptide(L)' 'MPEESTKGLREQIIQYMTEKKDYRTTGIPTWWFKFSVPGGTPKIRRELEKMEREGLVESDHRQSNNTLWKLMEPVDEVAP' A
#
# COMPACT_ATOMS: atom_id res chain seq x y z
N MET A 1 12.26 12.47 21.16
CA MET A 1 11.94 12.86 19.78
C MET A 1 10.44 12.67 19.63
N PRO A 2 9.65 13.70 19.27
CA PRO A 2 8.20 13.54 19.27
C PRO A 2 7.77 12.89 17.94
N GLU A 3 7.49 11.59 17.98
CA GLU A 3 6.77 10.86 16.92
C GLU A 3 5.27 10.81 17.25
N GLU A 4 4.65 11.97 17.48
CA GLU A 4 3.20 12.07 17.67
C GLU A 4 2.59 13.06 16.67
N SER A 5 1.45 12.66 16.11
CA SER A 5 0.48 13.46 15.36
C SER A 5 0.58 13.47 13.83
N THR A 6 0.34 12.31 13.21
CA THR A 6 -0.57 12.10 12.07
C THR A 6 -0.65 10.59 11.90
N LYS A 7 -1.83 9.98 11.68
CA LYS A 7 -1.88 8.59 11.20
C LYS A 7 -0.90 8.48 10.02
N GLY A 8 0.12 7.63 10.14
CA GLY A 8 1.23 7.62 9.19
C GLY A 8 0.71 7.41 7.77
N LEU A 9 1.37 7.97 6.76
CA LEU A 9 1.02 7.76 5.35
C LEU A 9 0.81 6.26 5.04
N ARG A 10 1.65 5.43 5.65
CA ARG A 10 1.56 3.97 5.67
C ARG A 10 0.24 3.44 6.24
N GLU A 11 -0.19 3.89 7.43
CA GLU A 11 -1.46 3.44 8.02
C GLU A 11 -2.65 3.82 7.15
N GLN A 12 -2.62 4.99 6.51
CA GLN A 12 -3.68 5.42 5.60
C GLN A 12 -3.72 4.57 4.33
N ILE A 13 -2.56 4.21 3.78
CA ILE A 13 -2.45 3.26 2.66
C ILE A 13 -3.01 1.90 3.07
N ILE A 14 -2.57 1.35 4.21
CA ILE A 14 -3.04 0.04 4.70
C ILE A 14 -4.55 0.06 4.96
N GLN A 15 -5.06 1.10 5.61
CA GLN A 15 -6.49 1.26 5.86
C GLN A 15 -7.26 1.29 4.55
N TYR A 16 -6.82 2.10 3.58
CA TYR A 16 -7.44 2.17 2.25
C TYR A 16 -7.45 0.82 1.53
N MET A 17 -6.32 0.10 1.53
CA MET A 17 -6.22 -1.22 0.91
C MET A 17 -7.09 -2.27 1.64
N THR A 18 -7.23 -2.14 2.97
CA THR A 18 -8.06 -3.02 3.81
C THR A 18 -9.55 -2.77 3.59
N GLU A 19 -9.96 -1.51 3.40
CA GLU A 19 -11.33 -1.15 3.03
C GLU A 19 -11.69 -1.65 1.62
N LYS A 20 -10.70 -1.70 0.71
CA LYS A 20 -10.82 -2.20 -0.66
C LYS A 20 -10.60 -3.72 -0.76
N LYS A 21 -11.30 -4.52 0.06
CA LYS A 21 -11.15 -5.99 0.10
C LYS A 21 -11.31 -6.66 -1.27
N ASP A 22 -12.19 -6.13 -2.12
CA ASP A 22 -12.41 -6.62 -3.50
C ASP A 22 -11.17 -6.56 -4.40
N TYR A 23 -10.19 -5.73 -4.04
CA TYR A 23 -8.97 -5.51 -4.82
C TYR A 23 -7.74 -6.22 -4.25
N ARG A 24 -7.91 -7.11 -3.25
CA ARG A 24 -6.81 -7.93 -2.75
C ARG A 24 -6.22 -8.84 -3.84
N THR A 25 -7.05 -9.39 -4.71
CA THR A 25 -6.63 -10.30 -5.79
C THR A 25 -6.22 -9.57 -7.07
N THR A 26 -6.94 -8.51 -7.43
CA THR A 26 -6.73 -7.74 -8.67
C THR A 26 -5.68 -6.65 -8.51
N GLY A 27 -5.42 -6.18 -7.29
CA GLY A 27 -4.51 -5.09 -6.99
C GLY A 27 -5.12 -3.71 -7.22
N ILE A 28 -4.58 -2.72 -6.52
CA ILE A 28 -5.06 -1.34 -6.52
C ILE A 28 -4.10 -0.46 -7.32
N PRO A 29 -4.56 0.30 -8.33
CA PRO A 29 -3.69 1.18 -9.11
C PRO A 29 -3.09 2.31 -8.26
N THR A 30 -1.82 2.68 -8.48
CA THR A 30 -1.19 3.82 -7.80
C THR A 30 -2.02 5.10 -7.86
N TRP A 31 -2.72 5.34 -8.99
CA TRP A 31 -3.58 6.51 -9.17
C TRP A 31 -4.79 6.55 -8.25
N TRP A 32 -5.30 5.40 -7.81
CA TRP A 32 -6.47 5.33 -6.93
C TRP A 32 -6.16 5.89 -5.54
N PHE A 33 -4.93 5.68 -5.05
CA PHE A 33 -4.49 6.23 -3.77
C PHE A 33 -4.49 7.76 -3.75
N LYS A 34 -4.32 8.45 -4.89
CA LYS A 34 -4.34 9.92 -4.96
C LYS A 34 -5.66 10.51 -4.46
N PHE A 35 -6.78 9.78 -4.60
CA PHE A 35 -8.11 10.28 -4.23
C PHE A 35 -8.43 10.09 -2.74
N SER A 36 -7.73 9.20 -2.07
CA SER A 36 -8.07 8.79 -0.70
C SER A 36 -6.93 8.98 0.29
N VAL A 37 -5.68 9.08 -0.19
CA VAL A 37 -4.50 9.28 0.64
C VAL A 37 -3.92 10.68 0.39
N PRO A 38 -3.85 11.54 1.41
CA PRO A 38 -3.22 12.86 1.31
C PRO A 38 -1.69 12.72 1.20
N GLY A 39 -1.05 13.55 0.37
CA GLY A 39 0.41 13.56 0.22
C GLY A 39 0.91 13.52 -1.23
N GLY A 40 0.02 13.25 -2.19
CA GLY A 40 0.33 13.26 -3.62
C GLY A 40 1.03 11.98 -4.09
N THR A 41 0.87 11.68 -5.38
CA THR A 41 1.35 10.44 -6.01
C THR A 41 2.84 10.12 -5.74
N PRO A 42 3.79 11.09 -5.75
CA PRO A 42 5.20 10.78 -5.50
C PRO A 42 5.47 10.28 -4.07
N LYS A 43 4.81 10.86 -3.06
CA LYS A 43 4.97 10.42 -1.66
C LYS A 43 4.35 9.05 -1.44
N ILE A 44 3.15 8.84 -1.99
CA ILE A 44 2.45 7.56 -1.92
C ILE A 44 3.28 6.46 -2.60
N ARG A 45 3.82 6.73 -3.79
CA ARG A 45 4.66 5.76 -4.50
C ARG A 45 5.90 5.41 -3.70
N ARG A 46 6.59 6.40 -3.13
CA ARG A 46 7.79 6.17 -2.32
C ARG A 46 7.48 5.34 -1.07
N GLU A 47 6.32 5.55 -0.45
CA GLU A 47 5.89 4.76 0.70
C GLU A 47 5.51 3.33 0.29
N LEU A 48 4.82 3.14 -0.84
CA LEU A 48 4.49 1.83 -1.40
C LEU A 48 5.75 1.03 -1.76
N GLU A 49 6.74 1.66 -2.41
CA GLU A 49 8.05 1.05 -2.72
C GLU A 49 8.81 0.66 -1.44
N LYS A 50 8.65 1.44 -0.36
CA LYS A 50 9.22 1.09 0.96
C LYS A 50 8.49 -0.11 1.57
N MET A 51 7.15 -0.08 1.56
CA MET A 51 6.31 -1.19 2.06
C MET A 51 6.55 -2.49 1.27
N GLU A 52 6.85 -2.40 -0.02
CA GLU A 52 7.22 -3.54 -0.85
C GLU A 52 8.55 -4.16 -0.42
N ARG A 53 9.56 -3.33 -0.15
CA ARG A 53 10.84 -3.80 0.42
C ARG A 53 10.68 -4.43 1.79
N GLU A 54 9.68 -3.99 2.56
CA GLU A 54 9.32 -4.56 3.86
C GLU A 54 8.42 -5.82 3.74
N GLY A 55 8.03 -6.23 2.53
CA GLY A 55 7.19 -7.42 2.29
C GLY A 55 5.71 -7.24 2.63
N LEU A 56 5.24 -6.00 2.80
CA LEU A 56 3.86 -5.68 3.18
C LEU A 56 2.93 -5.52 1.98
N VAL A 57 3.49 -5.15 0.83
CA VAL A 57 2.74 -5.02 -0.42
C VAL A 57 3.51 -5.67 -1.55
N GLU A 58 2.79 -6.13 -2.57
CA GLU A 58 3.35 -6.63 -3.81
C GLU A 58 3.04 -5.64 -4.93
N SER A 59 4.03 -5.31 -5.76
CA SER A 59 3.81 -4.59 -7.01
C SER A 59 3.58 -5.57 -8.16
N ASP A 60 2.50 -5.35 -8.91
CA ASP A 60 2.19 -6.07 -10.13
C ASP A 60 2.36 -5.11 -11.31
N HIS A 61 3.41 -5.38 -12.10
CA HIS A 61 3.83 -4.59 -13.26
C HIS A 61 3.29 -5.13 -14.59
N ARG A 62 2.26 -6.00 -14.58
CA ARG A 62 1.69 -6.58 -15.82
C ARG A 62 1.19 -5.54 -16.81
N GLN A 63 0.81 -4.34 -16.33
CA GLN A 63 0.44 -3.22 -17.20
C GLN A 63 1.57 -2.19 -17.27
N SER A 64 2.06 -1.90 -18.49
CA SER A 64 3.14 -0.92 -18.69
C SER A 64 2.77 0.51 -18.29
N ASN A 65 1.46 0.81 -18.20
CA ASN A 65 0.94 2.13 -17.85
C ASN A 65 0.58 2.28 -16.36
N ASN A 66 0.48 1.20 -15.59
CA ASN A 66 0.04 1.24 -14.20
C ASN A 66 0.66 0.11 -13.37
N THR A 67 1.17 0.48 -12.20
CA THR A 67 1.57 -0.47 -11.15
C THR A 67 0.35 -0.72 -10.27
N LEU A 68 -0.04 -1.99 -10.16
CA LEU A 68 -1.08 -2.43 -9.25
C LEU A 68 -0.41 -2.86 -7.94
N TRP A 69 -0.97 -2.45 -6.82
CA TRP A 69 -0.45 -2.75 -5.49
C TRP A 69 -1.40 -3.68 -4.77
N LYS A 70 -0.88 -4.79 -4.26
CA LYS A 70 -1.64 -5.75 -3.46
C LYS A 70 -1.11 -5.73 -2.04
N LEU A 71 -2.01 -5.71 -1.07
CA LEU A 71 -1.61 -5.83 0.33
C LEU A 71 -1.27 -7.29 0.56
N MET A 72 0.00 -7.59 0.83
CA MET A 72 0.38 -8.90 1.35
C MET A 72 -0.23 -8.96 2.74
N GLU A 73 -1.07 -9.96 3.01
CA GLU A 73 -1.43 -10.22 4.40
C GLU A 73 -0.14 -10.47 5.16
N PRO A 74 0.00 -9.98 6.41
CA PRO A 74 1.10 -10.42 7.23
C PRO A 74 0.98 -11.94 7.27
N VAL A 75 1.96 -12.62 6.67
CA VAL A 75 2.23 -14.02 6.97
C VAL A 75 2.60 -13.98 8.44
N ASP A 76 1.58 -14.09 9.29
CA ASP A 76 1.77 -14.44 10.67
C ASP A 76 2.39 -15.83 10.60
N GLU A 77 3.70 -15.83 10.77
CA GLU A 77 4.53 -16.99 10.92
C GLU A 77 4.01 -17.76 12.14
N VAL A 78 3.07 -18.67 11.89
CA VAL A 78 2.78 -19.77 12.82
C VAL A 78 2.88 -21.06 12.02
N ALA A 79 4.13 -21.45 11.78
CA ALA A 79 4.49 -22.87 11.73
C ALA A 79 4.06 -23.54 13.05
N PRO A 80 3.62 -24.80 12.99
CA PRO A 80 4.60 -25.89 13.15
C PRO A 80 4.64 -26.88 11.98
#